data_AF-A0A920S3T7-F1
#
_entry.id   AF-A0A920S3T7-F1
#
_cell.length_a   1.000
_cell.length_b   1.000
_cell.length_c   1.000
_cell.angle_alpha   90.00
_cell.angle_beta   90.00
_cell.angle_gamma   90.00
#
_symmetry.space_group_name_H-M   'P 1'
#
loop_
_entity.id
_entity.type
_entity.pdbx_description
1 polymer ?
#
loop_
_entity_poly.entity_id
_entity_poly.type
_entity_poly.pdbx_seq_one_letter_code
_entity_poly.pdbx_strand_id
1 'polypeptide(L)'
;MRSSSEVIYERAKYAMDNGNFRNAVNYLEVLTTSFPFSNEAKQAQLDLIYTHYRSSSFEEAIDEAKQFEKENPTHPRVDYALYMRGISLFEGQHQWYHEIFDVDLTERPPSKTEEAFSVFSQLLRRYPESIYIDDATQRMIFLRNRLARYENHVAQHYLERGAYIAAINRAKYALEQYSGAPATIESLEIIAKAYNSLGMDDLAEQAESIFLANQTKDPNQTIVLEEVNLGINSGNCLANQHGFHFLTY
;
A
#
# COMPACT_ATOMS: atom_id res chain seq x y z
N MET A 1 -10.45 37.07 -27.06
CA MET A 1 -9.20 36.34 -27.39
C MET A 1 -9.30 34.98 -26.75
N ARG A 2 -9.28 33.88 -27.52
CA ARG A 2 -8.99 32.55 -26.94
C ARG A 2 -7.52 32.59 -26.54
N SER A 3 -7.22 32.49 -25.25
CA SER A 3 -5.84 32.25 -24.80
C SER A 3 -5.37 30.94 -25.42
N SER A 4 -4.16 30.89 -25.96
CA SER A 4 -3.57 29.62 -26.41
C SER A 4 -3.37 28.69 -25.20
N SER A 5 -3.38 27.37 -25.44
CA SER A 5 -3.10 26.36 -24.41
C SER A 5 -1.80 26.67 -23.66
N GLU A 6 -0.76 27.03 -24.40
CA GLU A 6 0.54 27.47 -23.89
C GLU A 6 0.46 28.65 -22.92
N VAL A 7 -0.32 29.69 -23.23
CA VAL A 7 -0.45 30.87 -22.34
C VAL A 7 -1.15 30.51 -21.03
N ILE A 8 -2.12 29.60 -21.06
CA ILE A 8 -2.78 29.14 -19.83
C ILE A 8 -1.81 28.28 -19.02
N TYR A 9 -1.07 27.40 -19.69
CA TYR A 9 -0.08 26.54 -19.06
C TYR A 9 1.02 27.35 -18.37
N GLU A 10 1.58 28.38 -19.03
CA GLU A 10 2.59 29.26 -18.42
C GLU A 10 2.06 30.00 -17.18
N ARG A 11 0.78 30.38 -17.16
CA ARG A 11 0.14 30.97 -15.97
C ARG A 11 -0.03 29.96 -14.84
N ALA A 12 -0.42 28.73 -15.18
CA ALA A 12 -0.49 27.64 -14.20
C ALA A 12 0.86 27.39 -13.57
N LYS A 13 1.90 27.23 -14.40
CA LYS A 13 3.28 27.01 -13.96
C LYS A 13 3.79 28.15 -13.08
N TYR A 14 3.59 29.40 -13.50
CA TYR A 14 3.92 30.56 -12.67
C TYR A 14 3.21 30.53 -11.32
N ALA A 15 1.93 30.15 -11.27
CA ALA A 15 1.21 30.01 -10.01
C ALA A 15 1.77 28.88 -9.12
N MET A 16 2.15 27.74 -9.70
CA MET A 16 2.79 26.62 -8.99
C MET A 16 4.14 27.02 -8.40
N ASP A 17 4.98 27.67 -9.19
CA ASP A 17 6.33 28.11 -8.79
C ASP A 17 6.29 29.12 -7.63
N ASN A 18 5.23 29.95 -7.58
CA ASN A 18 4.98 30.89 -6.48
C ASN A 18 4.22 30.25 -5.29
N GLY A 19 3.97 28.94 -5.30
CA GLY A 19 3.24 28.24 -4.25
C GLY A 19 1.74 28.55 -4.18
N ASN A 20 1.19 29.23 -5.19
CA ASN A 20 -0.24 29.52 -5.27
C ASN A 20 -0.99 28.36 -5.92
N PHE A 21 -1.04 27.23 -5.21
CA PHE A 21 -1.62 25.98 -5.70
C PHE A 21 -3.11 26.12 -6.06
N ARG A 22 -3.86 26.96 -5.34
CA ARG A 22 -5.28 27.21 -5.66
C ARG A 22 -5.47 27.79 -7.05
N ASN A 23 -4.70 28.81 -7.42
CA ASN A 23 -4.78 29.39 -8.76
C ASN A 23 -4.19 28.47 -9.82
N ALA A 24 -3.14 27.71 -9.48
CA ALA A 24 -2.59 26.69 -10.37
C ALA A 24 -3.65 25.66 -10.77
N VAL A 25 -4.36 25.05 -9.80
CA VAL A 25 -5.46 24.11 -10.06
C VAL A 25 -6.47 24.72 -11.04
N ASN A 26 -6.98 25.93 -10.76
CA ASN A 26 -7.95 26.58 -11.62
C ASN A 26 -7.45 26.74 -13.07
N TYR A 27 -6.19 27.13 -13.27
CA TYR A 27 -5.64 27.28 -14.62
C TYR A 27 -5.45 25.92 -15.32
N LEU A 28 -4.99 24.90 -14.59
CA LEU A 28 -4.78 23.57 -15.13
C LEU A 28 -6.11 22.89 -15.49
N GLU A 29 -7.15 23.00 -14.66
CA GLU A 29 -8.50 22.47 -14.96
C GLU A 29 -9.11 23.15 -16.19
N VAL A 30 -8.95 24.47 -16.32
CA VAL A 30 -9.39 25.19 -17.52
C VAL A 30 -8.64 24.68 -18.76
N LEU A 31 -7.34 24.40 -18.63
CA LEU A 31 -6.52 23.89 -19.72
C LEU A 31 -6.95 22.47 -20.15
N THR A 32 -7.14 21.54 -19.21
CA THR A 32 -7.58 20.17 -19.51
C THR A 32 -9.00 20.13 -20.08
N THR A 33 -9.89 21.00 -19.60
CA THR A 33 -11.29 21.08 -20.07
C THR A 33 -11.40 21.76 -21.44
N SER A 34 -10.66 22.85 -21.66
CA SER A 34 -10.79 23.65 -22.89
C SER A 34 -9.94 23.11 -24.05
N PHE A 35 -8.84 22.42 -23.75
CA PHE A 35 -7.87 21.93 -24.74
C PHE A 35 -7.45 20.46 -24.48
N PRO A 36 -8.39 19.50 -24.33
CA PRO A 36 -8.11 18.13 -23.85
C PRO A 36 -7.13 17.33 -24.71
N PHE A 37 -6.98 17.67 -26.00
CA PHE A 37 -6.09 16.96 -26.93
C PHE A 37 -4.73 17.64 -27.13
N SER A 38 -4.47 18.75 -26.42
CA SER A 38 -3.18 19.44 -26.49
C SER A 38 -2.09 18.67 -25.74
N ASN A 39 -0.83 18.84 -26.15
CA ASN A 39 0.30 18.28 -25.40
C ASN A 39 0.39 18.90 -24.00
N GLU A 40 0.06 20.19 -23.90
CA GLU A 40 0.03 20.92 -22.64
C GLU A 40 -1.02 20.36 -21.69
N ALA A 41 -2.17 19.88 -22.18
CA ALA A 41 -3.19 19.26 -21.33
C ALA A 41 -2.69 17.98 -20.65
N LYS A 42 -1.92 17.13 -21.34
CA LYS A 42 -1.35 15.92 -20.72
C LYS A 42 -0.36 16.26 -19.62
N GLN A 43 0.49 17.26 -19.86
CA GLN A 43 1.39 17.77 -18.83
C GLN A 43 0.61 18.41 -17.68
N ALA A 44 -0.48 19.12 -17.99
CA ALA A 44 -1.34 19.76 -17.00
C ALA A 44 -2.01 18.75 -16.06
N GLN A 45 -2.40 17.57 -16.53
CA GLN A 45 -2.90 16.48 -15.68
C GLN A 45 -1.84 16.03 -14.67
N LEU A 46 -0.58 15.85 -15.12
CA LEU A 46 0.53 15.51 -14.21
C LEU A 46 0.78 16.60 -13.17
N ASP A 47 0.69 17.86 -13.60
CA ASP A 47 0.88 19.03 -12.75
C ASP A 47 -0.31 19.21 -11.78
N LEU A 48 -1.53 18.79 -12.15
CA LEU A 48 -2.69 18.75 -11.25
C LEU A 48 -2.45 17.76 -10.12
N ILE A 49 -2.00 16.54 -10.42
CA ILE A 49 -1.67 15.53 -9.41
C ILE A 49 -0.67 16.11 -8.40
N TYR A 50 0.41 16.73 -8.90
CA TYR A 50 1.40 17.38 -8.06
C TYR A 50 0.81 18.50 -7.21
N THR A 51 0.03 19.38 -7.83
CA THR A 51 -0.54 20.56 -7.19
C THR A 51 -1.50 20.16 -6.06
N HIS A 52 -2.36 19.17 -6.31
CA HIS A 52 -3.26 18.61 -5.30
C HIS A 52 -2.50 17.97 -4.14
N TYR A 53 -1.48 17.16 -4.44
CA TYR A 53 -0.62 16.58 -3.40
C TYR A 53 0.06 17.68 -2.55
N ARG A 54 0.63 18.70 -3.20
CA ARG A 54 1.28 19.83 -2.51
C ARG A 54 0.33 20.70 -1.70
N SER A 55 -0.96 20.73 -2.03
CA SER A 55 -1.99 21.39 -1.22
C SER A 55 -2.62 20.48 -0.17
N SER A 56 -2.08 19.27 0.04
CA SER A 56 -2.63 18.23 0.93
C SER A 56 -4.04 17.76 0.57
N SER A 57 -4.45 18.02 -0.68
CA SER A 57 -5.69 17.55 -1.31
C SER A 57 -5.45 16.13 -1.86
N PHE A 58 -5.19 15.18 -0.97
CA PHE A 58 -4.71 13.85 -1.36
C PHE A 58 -5.76 13.04 -2.13
N GLU A 59 -7.05 13.19 -1.83
CA GLU A 59 -8.11 12.48 -2.56
C GLU A 59 -8.21 12.97 -4.00
N GLU A 60 -8.13 14.29 -4.20
CA GLU A 60 -8.10 14.89 -5.53
C GLU A 60 -6.85 14.47 -6.31
N ALA A 61 -5.69 14.36 -5.65
CA ALA A 61 -4.47 13.84 -6.27
C ALA A 61 -4.61 12.37 -6.69
N ILE A 62 -5.28 11.55 -5.87
CA ILE A 62 -5.55 10.13 -6.15
C ILE A 62 -6.47 10.00 -7.36
N ASP A 63 -7.54 10.79 -7.41
CA ASP A 63 -8.53 10.75 -8.49
C ASP A 63 -7.94 11.23 -9.81
N GLU A 64 -7.18 12.33 -9.79
CA GLU A 64 -6.49 12.82 -10.99
C GLU A 64 -5.45 11.82 -11.49
N ALA A 65 -4.70 11.16 -10.60
CA ALA A 65 -3.76 10.12 -10.99
C ALA A 65 -4.45 8.92 -11.64
N LYS A 66 -5.57 8.44 -11.05
CA LYS A 66 -6.40 7.37 -11.64
C LYS A 66 -6.91 7.76 -13.03
N GLN A 67 -7.34 9.01 -13.20
CA GLN A 67 -7.81 9.51 -14.49
C GLN A 67 -6.68 9.54 -15.51
N PHE A 68 -5.50 10.06 -15.15
CA PHE A 68 -4.34 10.08 -16.02
C PHE A 68 -3.92 8.67 -16.46
N GLU A 69 -3.85 7.70 -15.54
CA GLU A 69 -3.54 6.29 -15.85
C GLU A 69 -4.52 5.71 -16.87
N LYS A 70 -5.82 6.01 -16.71
CA LYS A 70 -6.90 5.49 -17.55
C LYS A 70 -6.90 6.11 -18.95
N GLU A 71 -6.69 7.42 -19.04
CA GLU A 71 -6.71 8.16 -20.31
C GLU A 71 -5.41 8.02 -21.11
N ASN A 72 -4.28 7.84 -20.41
CA ASN A 72 -2.94 7.85 -21.00
C ASN A 72 -2.13 6.58 -20.69
N PRO A 73 -2.64 5.36 -20.94
CA PRO A 73 -2.03 4.11 -20.47
C PRO A 73 -0.63 3.81 -21.05
N THR A 74 -0.29 4.40 -22.21
CA THR A 74 1.01 4.25 -22.88
C THR A 74 1.96 5.44 -22.64
N HIS A 75 1.56 6.41 -21.82
CA HIS A 75 2.38 7.59 -21.58
C HIS A 75 3.61 7.24 -20.73
N PRO A 76 4.80 7.79 -21.05
CA PRO A 76 6.04 7.47 -20.32
C PRO A 76 5.98 7.79 -18.83
N ARG A 77 5.14 8.77 -18.43
CA ARG A 77 4.97 9.24 -17.05
C ARG A 77 3.84 8.57 -16.26
N VAL A 78 3.32 7.43 -16.72
CA VAL A 78 2.38 6.64 -15.91
C VAL A 78 3.04 6.13 -14.63
N ASP A 79 4.36 5.90 -14.65
CA ASP A 79 5.15 5.58 -13.45
C ASP A 79 5.06 6.67 -12.38
N TYR A 80 5.15 7.94 -12.78
CA TYR A 80 4.97 9.09 -11.90
C TYR A 80 3.54 9.17 -11.35
N ALA A 81 2.52 8.97 -12.19
CA ALA A 81 1.12 8.98 -11.72
C ALA A 81 0.86 7.87 -10.68
N LEU A 82 1.35 6.66 -10.93
CA LEU A 82 1.29 5.55 -9.97
C LEU A 82 2.01 5.89 -8.66
N TYR A 83 3.22 6.44 -8.75
CA TYR A 83 3.98 6.86 -7.57
C TYR A 83 3.23 7.92 -6.75
N MET A 84 2.74 8.97 -7.41
CA MET A 84 2.01 10.06 -6.76
C MET A 84 0.68 9.60 -6.15
N ARG A 85 0.00 8.65 -6.79
CA ARG A 85 -1.18 8.00 -6.20
C ARG A 85 -0.81 7.21 -4.94
N GLY A 86 0.26 6.42 -5.00
CA GLY A 86 0.76 5.64 -3.87
C GLY A 86 1.15 6.51 -2.68
N ILE A 87 1.91 7.60 -2.91
CA ILE A 87 2.32 8.51 -1.83
C ILE A 87 1.14 9.31 -1.28
N SER A 88 0.17 9.70 -2.10
CA SER A 88 -1.05 10.38 -1.63
C SER A 88 -1.91 9.46 -0.76
N LEU A 89 -2.03 8.17 -1.13
CA LEU A 89 -2.69 7.16 -0.30
C LEU A 89 -1.94 6.94 1.02
N PHE A 90 -0.62 6.93 0.99
CA PHE A 90 0.25 6.77 2.15
C PHE A 90 0.11 7.97 3.11
N GLU A 91 0.30 9.20 2.63
CA GLU A 91 0.28 10.41 3.45
C GLU A 91 -1.11 10.81 3.92
N GLY A 92 -2.15 10.52 3.13
CA GLY A 92 -3.54 10.72 3.56
C GLY A 92 -3.91 9.94 4.82
N GLN A 93 -3.12 8.94 5.21
CA GLN A 93 -3.26 8.21 6.48
C GLN A 93 -2.48 8.86 7.63
N HIS A 94 -1.40 9.58 7.33
CA HIS A 94 -0.54 10.28 8.28
C HIS A 94 -1.07 11.68 8.61
N GLN A 95 -2.36 11.81 8.92
CA GLN A 95 -2.82 13.08 9.50
C GLN A 95 -2.23 13.21 10.91
N TRP A 96 -1.25 14.10 11.01
CA TRP A 96 -0.54 14.74 12.15
C TRP A 96 -1.19 14.80 13.55
N TYR A 97 -2.44 14.38 13.71
CA TYR A 97 -3.10 14.22 15.00
C TYR A 97 -2.82 12.86 15.65
N HIS A 98 -2.41 11.84 14.90
CA HIS A 98 -2.14 10.50 15.44
C HIS A 98 -0.96 10.49 16.44
N GLU A 99 0.07 11.32 16.23
CA GLU A 99 1.18 11.51 17.19
C GLU A 99 0.79 12.33 18.42
N ILE A 100 -0.20 13.22 18.31
CA ILE A 100 -0.65 14.07 19.44
C ILE A 100 -1.60 13.31 20.38
N PHE A 101 -2.34 12.33 19.86
CA PHE A 101 -3.40 11.63 20.60
C PHE A 101 -3.10 10.16 20.94
N ASP A 102 -1.87 9.68 20.75
CA ASP A 102 -1.44 8.30 21.05
C ASP A 102 -2.44 7.25 20.52
N VAL A 103 -3.00 7.51 19.33
CA VAL A 103 -4.01 6.65 18.74
C VAL A 103 -3.29 5.48 18.10
N ASP A 104 -3.46 4.29 18.67
CA ASP A 104 -2.89 3.08 18.10
C ASP A 104 -3.48 2.81 16.71
N LEU A 105 -2.69 3.12 15.68
CA LEU A 105 -3.04 2.91 14.27
C LEU A 105 -3.15 1.42 13.90
N THR A 106 -2.79 0.50 14.82
CA THR A 106 -2.94 -0.96 14.64
C THR A 106 -4.36 -1.46 14.87
N GLU A 107 -5.28 -0.63 15.40
CA GLU A 107 -6.67 -1.07 15.65
C GLU A 107 -7.64 -0.70 14.51
N ARG A 108 -7.26 0.24 13.64
CA ARG A 108 -8.13 0.72 12.55
C ARG A 108 -7.95 -0.09 11.26
N PRO A 109 -9.05 -0.54 10.61
CA PRO A 109 -8.99 -1.24 9.33
C PRO A 109 -8.12 -0.49 8.29
N PRO A 110 -7.07 -1.13 7.74
CA PRO A 110 -6.05 -0.45 6.95
C PRO A 110 -6.39 -0.40 5.45
N SER A 111 -7.62 -0.07 5.06
CA SER A 111 -8.07 -0.15 3.65
C SER A 111 -7.22 0.70 2.68
N LYS A 112 -6.91 1.95 3.05
CA LYS A 112 -6.03 2.81 2.25
C LYS A 112 -4.58 2.30 2.19
N THR A 113 -4.15 1.55 3.20
CA THR A 113 -2.81 0.96 3.31
C THR A 113 -2.65 -0.20 2.35
N GLU A 114 -3.67 -1.05 2.25
CA GLU A 114 -3.74 -2.10 1.25
C GLU A 114 -3.75 -1.50 -0.17
N GLU A 115 -4.54 -0.45 -0.39
CA GLU A 115 -4.55 0.25 -1.68
C GLU A 115 -3.17 0.85 -2.01
N ALA A 116 -2.53 1.54 -1.06
CA ALA A 116 -1.19 2.10 -1.25
C ALA A 116 -0.17 1.01 -1.60
N PHE A 117 -0.17 -0.10 -0.85
CA PHE A 117 0.72 -1.23 -1.10
C PHE A 117 0.50 -1.83 -2.49
N SER A 118 -0.77 -2.00 -2.89
CA SER A 118 -1.13 -2.49 -4.22
C SER A 118 -0.66 -1.54 -5.34
N VAL A 119 -0.79 -0.22 -5.16
CA VAL A 119 -0.35 0.78 -6.15
C VAL A 119 1.17 0.79 -6.28
N PHE A 120 1.92 0.76 -5.18
CA PHE A 120 3.38 0.67 -5.25
C PHE A 120 3.84 -0.67 -5.84
N SER A 121 3.19 -1.79 -5.51
CA SER A 121 3.49 -3.09 -6.13
C SER A 121 3.26 -3.06 -7.65
N GLN A 122 2.21 -2.37 -8.11
CA GLN A 122 1.97 -2.16 -9.53
C GLN A 122 3.06 -1.32 -10.20
N LEU A 123 3.54 -0.26 -9.53
CA LEU A 123 4.67 0.55 -9.99
C LEU A 123 5.92 -0.32 -10.17
N LEU A 124 6.32 -1.07 -9.14
CA LEU A 124 7.49 -1.96 -9.17
C LEU A 124 7.39 -3.00 -10.29
N ARG A 125 6.20 -3.60 -10.47
CA ARG A 125 5.99 -4.63 -11.49
C ARG A 125 5.99 -4.08 -12.91
N ARG A 126 5.40 -2.90 -13.13
CA ARG A 126 5.19 -2.34 -14.48
C ARG A 126 6.36 -1.46 -14.94
N TYR A 127 7.02 -0.79 -14.01
CA TYR A 127 8.06 0.20 -14.28
C TYR A 127 9.28 0.01 -13.37
N PRO A 128 9.95 -1.16 -13.40
CA PRO A 128 11.06 -1.47 -12.49
C PRO A 128 12.28 -0.55 -12.64
N GLU A 129 12.42 0.14 -13.76
CA GLU A 129 13.50 1.10 -14.04
C GLU A 129 13.12 2.55 -13.70
N SER A 130 11.95 2.78 -13.07
CA SER A 130 11.52 4.12 -12.70
C SER A 130 12.39 4.69 -11.58
N ILE A 131 12.61 6.01 -11.61
CA ILE A 131 13.37 6.72 -10.58
C ILE A 131 12.72 6.66 -9.19
N TYR A 132 11.44 6.27 -9.11
CA TYR A 132 10.66 6.24 -7.88
C TYR A 132 10.73 4.88 -7.15
N ILE A 133 11.44 3.90 -7.71
CA ILE A 133 11.41 2.51 -7.23
C ILE A 133 12.03 2.37 -5.84
N ASP A 134 13.15 3.04 -5.57
CA ASP A 134 13.81 2.95 -4.27
C ASP A 134 12.92 3.46 -3.12
N ASP A 135 12.33 4.65 -3.30
CA ASP A 135 11.42 5.23 -2.30
C ASP A 135 10.13 4.39 -2.15
N ALA A 136 9.52 3.97 -3.26
CA ALA A 136 8.33 3.11 -3.25
C ALA A 136 8.60 1.79 -2.51
N THR A 137 9.78 1.19 -2.69
CA THR A 137 10.18 -0.06 -2.01
C THR A 137 10.26 0.13 -0.51
N GLN A 138 10.89 1.21 -0.04
CA GLN A 138 10.96 1.52 1.40
C GLN A 138 9.56 1.71 2.00
N ARG A 139 8.67 2.40 1.30
CA ARG A 139 7.27 2.57 1.73
C ARG A 139 6.51 1.26 1.73
N MET A 140 6.72 0.38 0.75
CA MET A 140 6.12 -0.95 0.73
C MET A 140 6.55 -1.80 1.93
N ILE A 141 7.81 -1.73 2.35
CA ILE A 141 8.29 -2.43 3.56
C ILE A 141 7.53 -1.92 4.79
N PHE A 142 7.41 -0.60 4.95
CA PHE A 142 6.63 0.00 6.04
C PHE A 142 5.17 -0.45 6.02
N LEU A 143 4.51 -0.35 4.86
CA LEU A 143 3.11 -0.73 4.69
C LEU A 143 2.88 -2.21 4.99
N ARG A 144 3.74 -3.10 4.46
CA ARG A 144 3.72 -4.53 4.75
C ARG A 144 3.83 -4.80 6.25
N ASN A 145 4.78 -4.16 6.92
CA ASN A 145 4.98 -4.34 8.36
C ASN A 145 3.75 -3.88 9.16
N ARG A 146 3.12 -2.77 8.75
CA ARG A 146 1.90 -2.28 9.39
C ARG A 146 0.72 -3.23 9.17
N LEU A 147 0.53 -3.74 7.95
CA LEU A 147 -0.53 -4.69 7.62
C LEU A 147 -0.37 -5.99 8.41
N ALA A 148 0.84 -6.55 8.49
CA ALA A 148 1.11 -7.74 9.29
C ALA A 148 0.78 -7.54 10.77
N ARG A 149 1.14 -6.38 11.36
CA ARG A 149 0.79 -6.04 12.74
C ARG A 149 -0.72 -5.94 12.96
N TYR A 150 -1.45 -5.35 12.02
CA TYR A 150 -2.91 -5.26 12.10
C TYR A 150 -3.54 -6.66 12.14
N GLU A 151 -3.12 -7.56 11.25
CA GLU A 151 -3.62 -8.93 11.22
C GLU A 151 -3.35 -9.69 12.52
N ASN A 152 -2.15 -9.54 13.10
CA ASN A 152 -1.81 -10.13 14.39
C ASN A 152 -2.65 -9.54 15.53
N HIS A 153 -2.87 -8.23 15.54
CA HIS A 153 -3.72 -7.59 16.55
C HIS A 153 -5.13 -8.20 16.52
N VAL A 154 -5.72 -8.38 15.33
CA VAL A 154 -7.02 -9.03 15.21
C VAL A 154 -6.96 -10.52 15.58
N ALA A 155 -5.90 -11.22 15.20
CA ALA A 155 -5.69 -12.62 15.56
C ALA A 155 -5.61 -12.81 17.08
N GLN A 156 -4.86 -11.95 17.77
CA GLN A 156 -4.72 -11.91 19.22
C GLN A 156 -6.07 -11.64 19.89
N HIS A 157 -6.85 -10.69 19.38
CA HIS A 157 -8.20 -10.43 19.87
C HIS A 157 -9.12 -11.65 19.77
N TYR A 158 -9.03 -12.43 18.69
CA TYR A 158 -9.78 -13.68 18.56
C TYR A 158 -9.26 -14.77 19.50
N LEU A 159 -7.95 -14.86 19.69
CA LEU A 159 -7.30 -15.80 20.61
C LEU A 159 -7.80 -15.60 22.04
N GLU A 160 -7.80 -14.36 22.53
CA GLU A 160 -8.26 -13.99 23.88
C GLU A 160 -9.74 -14.31 24.13
N ARG A 161 -10.55 -14.34 23.06
CA ARG A 161 -11.98 -14.67 23.11
C ARG A 161 -12.27 -16.15 22.91
N GLY A 162 -11.24 -16.99 22.79
CA GLY A 162 -11.39 -18.43 22.55
C GLY A 162 -11.81 -18.80 21.11
N ALA A 163 -11.76 -17.84 20.18
CA ALA A 163 -12.08 -18.07 18.77
C ALA A 163 -10.83 -18.55 18.00
N TYR A 164 -10.29 -19.71 18.40
CA TYR A 164 -8.98 -20.20 17.95
C TYR A 164 -8.85 -20.37 16.43
N ILE A 165 -9.87 -20.89 15.76
CA ILE A 165 -9.84 -21.05 14.29
C ILE A 165 -9.75 -19.69 13.59
N ALA A 166 -10.46 -18.67 14.10
CA ALA A 166 -10.41 -17.33 13.54
C ALA A 166 -9.03 -16.68 13.77
N ALA A 167 -8.44 -16.87 14.95
CA ALA A 167 -7.09 -16.43 15.26
C ALA A 167 -6.06 -17.06 14.30
N ILE A 168 -6.13 -18.38 14.10
CA ILE A 168 -5.26 -19.11 13.16
C ILE A 168 -5.40 -18.55 11.75
N ASN A 169 -6.63 -18.36 11.25
CA ASN A 169 -6.85 -17.87 9.89
C ASN A 169 -6.27 -16.47 9.68
N ARG A 170 -6.42 -15.56 10.66
CA ARG A 170 -5.85 -14.21 10.62
C ARG A 170 -4.31 -14.23 10.64
N ALA A 171 -3.71 -14.98 11.56
CA ALA A 171 -2.27 -15.10 11.66
C ALA A 171 -1.64 -15.79 10.42
N LYS A 172 -2.30 -16.80 9.86
CA LYS A 172 -1.87 -17.43 8.59
C LYS A 172 -1.94 -16.45 7.42
N TYR A 173 -3.00 -15.65 7.34
CA TYR A 173 -3.10 -14.61 6.32
C TYR A 173 -1.93 -13.62 6.41
N ALA A 174 -1.53 -13.23 7.63
CA ALA A 174 -0.36 -12.38 7.84
C ALA A 174 0.95 -13.03 7.33
N LEU A 175 1.15 -14.32 7.61
CA LEU A 175 2.33 -15.08 7.16
C LEU A 175 2.41 -15.18 5.63
N GLU A 176 1.29 -15.49 5.00
CA GLU A 176 1.21 -15.73 3.56
C GLU A 176 1.31 -14.43 2.75
N GLN A 177 0.58 -13.39 3.15
CA GLN A 177 0.50 -12.14 2.39
C GLN A 177 1.62 -11.16 2.70
N TYR A 178 2.16 -11.18 3.92
CA TYR A 178 3.12 -10.19 4.41
C TYR A 178 4.44 -10.81 4.85
N SER A 179 4.89 -11.84 4.13
CA SER A 179 6.16 -12.51 4.37
C SER A 179 7.35 -11.54 4.41
N GLY A 180 8.28 -11.79 5.34
CA GLY A 180 9.42 -10.92 5.62
C GLY A 180 9.10 -9.68 6.46
N ALA A 181 7.86 -9.52 6.95
CA ALA A 181 7.56 -8.54 7.99
C ALA A 181 7.97 -9.09 9.36
N PRO A 182 8.54 -8.28 10.28
CA PRO A 182 8.89 -8.74 11.63
C PRO A 182 7.71 -9.36 12.40
N ALA A 183 6.50 -8.84 12.18
CA ALA A 183 5.29 -9.33 12.84
C ALA A 183 4.94 -10.78 12.46
N THR A 184 5.45 -11.31 11.36
CA THR A 184 5.20 -12.71 10.99
C THR A 184 5.70 -13.72 12.02
N ILE A 185 6.73 -13.37 12.80
CA ILE A 185 7.21 -14.18 13.92
C ILE A 185 6.13 -14.29 15.00
N GLU A 186 5.49 -13.17 15.37
CA GLU A 186 4.37 -13.14 16.31
C GLU A 186 3.15 -13.93 15.77
N SER A 187 2.93 -13.92 14.45
CA SER A 187 1.86 -14.73 13.84
C SER A 187 2.03 -16.23 14.13
N LEU A 188 3.27 -16.75 14.08
CA LEU A 188 3.56 -18.15 14.40
C LEU A 188 3.28 -18.48 15.86
N GLU A 189 3.61 -17.55 16.78
CA GLU A 189 3.30 -17.71 18.20
C GLU A 189 1.80 -17.77 18.46
N ILE A 190 1.01 -16.89 17.81
CA ILE A 190 -0.46 -16.91 17.91
C ILE A 190 -1.03 -18.23 17.39
N ILE A 191 -0.52 -18.73 16.28
CA ILE A 191 -0.92 -20.03 15.70
C ILE A 191 -0.62 -21.18 16.67
N ALA A 192 0.59 -21.23 17.23
CA ALA A 192 0.98 -22.27 18.19
C ALA A 192 0.08 -22.26 19.43
N LYS A 193 -0.17 -21.09 20.02
CA LYS A 193 -1.10 -20.92 21.16
C LYS A 193 -2.52 -21.36 20.81
N ALA A 194 -3.01 -21.03 19.62
CA ALA A 194 -4.34 -21.41 19.18
C ALA A 194 -4.47 -22.93 18.96
N TYR A 195 -3.46 -23.58 18.35
CA TYR A 195 -3.46 -25.04 18.17
C TYR A 195 -3.37 -25.80 19.50
N ASN A 196 -2.52 -25.35 20.43
CA ASN A 196 -2.46 -25.89 21.79
C ASN A 196 -3.84 -25.79 22.48
N SER A 197 -4.52 -24.67 22.32
CA SER A 197 -5.86 -24.47 22.92
C SER A 197 -6.95 -25.36 22.28
N LEU A 198 -6.72 -25.86 21.07
CA LEU A 198 -7.59 -26.81 20.38
C LEU A 198 -7.21 -28.29 20.64
N GLY A 199 -6.12 -28.55 21.36
CA GLY A 199 -5.58 -29.91 21.56
C GLY A 199 -4.96 -30.52 20.30
N MET A 200 -4.46 -29.68 19.39
CA MET A 200 -3.80 -30.10 18.15
C MET A 200 -2.27 -30.04 18.34
N ASP A 201 -1.76 -30.86 19.25
CA ASP A 201 -0.38 -30.78 19.76
C ASP A 201 0.67 -30.89 18.64
N ASP A 202 0.50 -31.81 17.68
CA ASP A 202 1.42 -31.98 16.54
C ASP A 202 1.58 -30.71 15.69
N LEU A 203 0.49 -29.96 15.48
CA LEU A 203 0.51 -28.71 14.70
C LEU A 203 1.05 -27.55 15.53
N ALA A 204 0.79 -27.55 16.84
CA ALA A 204 1.33 -26.56 17.75
C ALA A 204 2.85 -26.67 17.84
N GLU A 205 3.38 -27.89 18.00
CA GLU A 205 4.83 -28.15 18.06
C GLU A 205 5.53 -27.76 16.74
N GLN A 206 4.91 -28.02 15.59
CA GLN A 206 5.42 -27.57 14.29
C GLN A 206 5.49 -26.04 14.21
N ALA A 207 4.42 -25.34 14.57
CA ALA A 207 4.39 -23.88 14.55
C ALA A 207 5.41 -23.27 15.53
N GLU A 208 5.56 -23.85 16.72
CA GLU A 208 6.52 -23.42 17.73
C GLU A 208 7.97 -23.65 17.30
N SER A 209 8.26 -24.79 16.66
CA SER A 209 9.58 -25.07 16.09
C SER A 209 9.99 -24.02 15.05
N ILE A 210 9.07 -23.67 14.13
CA ILE A 210 9.32 -22.64 13.12
C ILE A 210 9.48 -21.26 13.77
N PHE A 211 8.68 -20.94 14.78
CA PHE A 211 8.81 -19.70 15.57
C PHE A 211 10.21 -19.60 16.20
N LEU A 212 10.64 -20.62 16.93
CA LEU A 212 11.94 -20.65 17.60
C LEU A 212 13.11 -20.56 16.61
N ALA A 213 13.00 -21.25 15.47
CA ALA A 213 14.02 -21.22 14.41
C ALA A 213 14.18 -19.82 13.77
N ASN A 214 13.14 -18.99 13.78
CA ASN A 214 13.16 -17.66 13.16
C ASN A 214 13.26 -16.49 14.16
N GLN A 215 13.05 -16.73 15.45
CA GLN A 215 13.17 -15.70 16.50
C GLN A 215 14.57 -15.06 16.57
N THR A 216 15.61 -15.78 16.14
CA THR A 216 17.01 -15.33 16.17
C THR A 216 17.51 -14.77 14.84
N LYS A 217 16.71 -14.86 13.76
CA LYS A 217 17.09 -14.33 12.45
C LYS A 217 16.73 -12.85 12.34
N ASP A 218 17.47 -12.13 11.50
CA ASP A 218 17.15 -10.74 11.18
C ASP A 218 15.71 -10.67 10.61
N PRO A 219 14.81 -9.83 11.18
CA PRO A 219 13.42 -9.72 10.76
C PRO A 219 13.20 -9.41 9.27
N ASN A 220 14.22 -8.89 8.58
CA ASN A 220 14.17 -8.60 7.15
C ASN A 220 14.45 -9.80 6.24
N GLN A 221 14.82 -10.96 6.80
CA GLN A 221 14.98 -12.20 6.02
C GLN A 221 13.63 -12.90 5.83
N THR A 222 13.33 -13.30 4.59
CA THR A 222 12.14 -14.08 4.25
C THR A 222 12.11 -15.38 5.06
N ILE A 223 11.01 -15.63 5.77
CA ILE A 223 10.77 -16.90 6.46
C ILE A 223 10.78 -18.02 5.41
N VAL A 224 11.50 -19.10 5.70
CA VAL A 224 11.53 -20.29 4.84
C VAL A 224 10.18 -21.00 4.97
N LEU A 225 9.25 -20.72 4.06
CA LEU A 225 7.87 -21.24 4.08
C LEU A 225 7.75 -22.67 3.51
N GLU A 226 8.84 -23.28 3.03
CA GLU A 226 8.82 -24.59 2.34
C GLU A 226 8.42 -25.78 3.23
N GLU A 227 8.29 -25.59 4.55
CA GLU A 227 7.85 -26.66 5.48
C GLU A 227 6.46 -26.42 6.11
N VAL A 228 5.78 -25.33 5.76
CA VAL A 228 4.54 -24.91 6.44
C VAL A 228 3.30 -25.57 5.83
N ASN A 229 3.20 -26.90 5.94
CA ASN A 229 1.93 -27.60 5.69
C ASN A 229 1.11 -27.65 6.99
N LEU A 230 0.71 -26.49 7.52
CA LEU A 230 -0.06 -26.33 8.76
C LEU A 230 -1.54 -26.75 8.61
N GLY A 231 -1.82 -27.77 7.79
CA GLY A 231 -3.07 -28.49 7.63
C GLY A 231 -4.35 -27.71 7.92
N ILE A 232 -4.84 -26.91 6.95
CA ILE A 232 -6.28 -26.69 6.72
C ILE A 232 -6.45 -26.53 5.20
N ASN A 233 -7.21 -27.43 4.57
CA ASN A 233 -7.55 -27.36 3.15
C ASN A 233 -8.14 -25.99 2.80
N SER A 234 -7.55 -25.35 1.78
CA SER A 234 -8.01 -24.14 1.10
C SER A 234 -9.34 -24.40 0.36
N GLY A 235 -10.40 -24.70 1.10
CA GLY A 235 -11.73 -24.98 0.59
C GLY A 235 -12.69 -23.84 0.92
N ASN A 236 -12.43 -22.63 0.43
CA ASN A 236 -13.40 -21.55 0.08
C ASN A 236 -12.77 -20.15 -0.05
N CYS A 237 -11.59 -20.02 -0.66
CA CYS A 237 -11.08 -18.72 -1.13
C CYS A 237 -11.23 -18.62 -2.66
N LEU A 238 -12.45 -18.79 -3.17
CA LEU A 238 -12.81 -18.38 -4.53
C LEU A 238 -13.27 -16.92 -4.51
N ALA A 239 -12.33 -15.98 -4.49
CA ALA A 239 -12.44 -14.64 -5.08
C ALA A 239 -11.20 -13.79 -4.79
N ASN A 240 -10.10 -14.04 -5.52
CA ASN A 240 -9.36 -13.02 -6.26
C ASN A 240 -8.07 -13.65 -6.79
N GLN A 241 -8.18 -14.19 -8.00
CA GLN A 241 -7.06 -14.60 -8.82
C GLN A 241 -6.24 -13.37 -9.23
N HIS A 242 -5.35 -12.90 -8.38
CA HIS A 242 -4.14 -12.19 -8.80
C HIS A 242 -3.03 -12.60 -7.83
N GLY A 243 -2.41 -13.76 -8.11
CA GLY A 243 -1.24 -14.21 -7.39
C GLY A 243 -0.11 -13.19 -7.55
N PHE A 244 0.19 -12.49 -6.46
CA PHE A 244 1.44 -11.76 -6.31
C PHE A 244 2.51 -12.76 -5.87
N HIS A 245 3.06 -13.51 -6.83
CA HIS A 245 4.36 -14.14 -6.62
C HIS A 245 5.40 -13.02 -6.57
N PHE A 246 5.77 -12.60 -5.36
CA PHE A 246 6.92 -11.72 -5.15
C PHE A 246 8.18 -12.55 -5.40
N LEU A 247 8.89 -12.21 -6.48
CA LEU A 247 10.25 -12.69 -6.71
C LEU A 247 11.17 -12.06 -5.66
N THR A 248 11.93 -12.92 -5.00
CA THR A 248 13.08 -12.59 -4.16
C THR A 248 14.10 -11.79 -4.97
N TYR A 249 14.46 -10.60 -4.52
CA TYR A 249 15.70 -9.91 -4.89
C TYR A 249 16.59 -9.79 -3.65
#